data_AF-A0ABD6CZT1-F1
#
_entry.id   AF-A0ABD6CZT1-F1
#
_cell.length_a   1.000
_cell.length_b   1.000
_cell.length_c   1.000
_cell.angle_alpha   90.00
_cell.angle_beta   90.00
_cell.angle_gamma   90.00
#
_symmetry.space_group_name_H-M   'P 1'
#
loop_
_entity.id
_entity.type
_entity.pdbx_description
1 polymer ?
#
loop_
_entity_poly.entity_id
_entity_poly.type
_entity_poly.pdbx_seq_one_letter_code
_entity_poly.pdbx_strand_id
1 'polypeptide(L)' 'MGFLDSFGVLVSSIIASIVLLVFAIISYFITVFIVQMGAGLAGYSPSGDFVALSAAILATGAIVAGSTPVVVAE' A
#
# COMPACT_ATOMS: atom_id res chain seq x y z
N MET A 1 23.95 8.25 24.05
CA MET A 1 22.77 7.53 23.55
C MET A 1 22.44 6.50 24.60
N GLY A 2 21.63 6.89 25.59
CA GLY A 2 21.28 6.01 26.70
C GLY A 2 20.36 4.89 26.22
N PHE A 3 20.33 3.76 26.93
CA PHE A 3 19.44 2.64 26.64
C PHE A 3 17.95 3.06 26.54
N LEU A 4 17.55 4.06 27.32
CA LEU A 4 16.21 4.67 27.26
C LEU A 4 15.94 5.40 25.92
N ASP A 5 16.96 6.02 25.31
CA ASP A 5 16.81 6.67 24.01
C ASP A 5 16.56 5.62 22.91
N SER A 6 17.30 4.51 22.95
CA SER A 6 17.12 3.39 22.00
C SER A 6 15.75 2.73 22.13
N PHE A 7 15.24 2.57 23.36
CA PHE A 7 13.91 2.03 23.58
C PHE A 7 12.81 2.98 23.06
N GLY A 8 12.99 4.29 23.24
CA GLY A 8 12.10 5.30 22.65
C GLY A 8 12.07 5.24 21.11
N VAL A 9 13.24 5.11 20.47
CA VAL A 9 13.34 4.95 19.00
C VAL A 9 12.64 3.66 18.54
N LEU A 10 12.83 2.54 19.25
CA LEU A 10 12.18 1.28 18.91
C LEU A 10 10.65 1.37 19.00
N VAL A 11 10.12 1.95 20.07
CA VAL A 11 8.66 2.12 20.21
C VAL A 11 8.13 3.03 19.10
N SER A 12 8.84 4.10 18.76
CA SER A 12 8.44 5.01 17.68
C SER A 12 8.43 4.32 16.31
N SER A 13 9.40 3.45 16.02
CA SER A 13 9.47 2.73 14.74
C SER A 13 8.37 1.67 14.60
N ILE A 14 8.01 1.00 15.71
CA ILE A 14 6.88 0.07 15.75
C ILE A 14 5.56 0.80 15.48
N ILE A 15 5.34 1.94 16.13
CA ILE A 15 4.13 2.73 15.89
C ILE A 15 4.08 3.21 14.43
N ALA A 16 5.20 3.71 13.90
CA ALA A 16 5.28 4.13 12.51
C ALA A 16 4.99 2.99 11.53
N SER A 17 5.54 1.79 11.77
CA SER A 17 5.30 0.63 10.90
C SER A 17 3.85 0.15 10.95
N ILE A 18 3.20 0.19 12.12
CA ILE A 18 1.77 -0.13 12.25
C ILE A 18 0.93 0.87 11.45
N VAL A 19 1.21 2.17 11.56
CA VAL A 19 0.49 3.21 10.81
C VAL A 19 0.64 3.00 9.30
N LEU A 20 1.86 2.76 8.82
CA LEU A 20 2.10 2.47 7.40
C LEU A 20 1.40 1.18 6.95
N LEU A 21 1.37 0.14 7.78
CA LEU A 21 0.68 -1.11 7.50
C LEU A 21 -0.83 -0.89 7.35
N VAL A 22 -1.45 -0.10 8.24
CA VAL A 22 -2.87 0.23 8.16
C VAL A 22 -3.18 0.99 6.86
N PHE A 23 -2.36 1.98 6.51
CA PHE A 23 -2.52 2.69 5.22
C PHE A 23 -2.40 1.76 4.02
N ALA A 24 -1.43 0.83 4.04
CA ALA A 24 -1.26 -0.16 2.97
C ALA A 24 -2.48 -1.10 2.85
N ILE A 25 -3.04 -1.56 3.97
CA ILE A 25 -4.25 -2.40 3.98
C ILE A 25 -5.43 -1.66 3.35
N ILE A 26 -5.68 -0.41 3.77
CA ILE A 26 -6.76 0.41 3.21
C ILE A 26 -6.55 0.62 1.71
N SER A 27 -5.33 0.96 1.29
CA SER A 27 -4.98 1.14 -0.12
C SER A 27 -5.26 -0.12 -0.96
N TYR A 28 -4.92 -1.31 -0.45
CA TYR A 28 -5.19 -2.57 -1.12
C TYR A 28 -6.68 -2.84 -1.32
N PHE A 29 -7.52 -2.63 -0.30
CA PHE A 29 -8.97 -2.82 -0.42
C PHE A 29 -9.60 -1.89 -1.45
N ILE A 30 -9.17 -0.63 -1.50
CA ILE A 30 -9.60 0.32 -2.54
C ILE A 30 -9.16 -0.17 -3.92
N THR A 31 -7.96 -0.72 -4.03
CA THR A 31 -7.43 -1.24 -5.31
C THR A 31 -8.23 -2.46 -5.79
N VAL A 32 -8.60 -3.39 -4.91
CA VAL A 32 -9.48 -4.54 -5.23
C VAL A 32 -10.81 -4.04 -5.78
N PHE A 33 -11.40 -3.04 -5.14
CA PHE A 33 -12.63 -2.41 -5.62
C PHE A 33 -12.48 -1.80 -7.02
N ILE A 34 -11.37 -1.08 -7.26
CA ILE A 34 -11.07 -0.50 -8.58
C ILE A 34 -10.97 -1.58 -9.66
N VAL A 35 -10.25 -2.67 -9.39
CA VAL A 35 -10.09 -3.77 -10.34
C VAL A 35 -11.43 -4.44 -10.64
N GLN A 36 -12.24 -4.70 -9.61
CA GLN A 36 -13.54 -5.37 -9.78
C GLN A 36 -14.52 -4.51 -10.58
N MET A 37 -14.61 -3.21 -10.27
CA MET A 37 -15.45 -2.28 -11.03
C MET A 37 -14.93 -2.09 -12.46
N GLY A 38 -13.60 -1.98 -12.64
CA GLY A 38 -12.98 -1.87 -13.96
C GLY A 38 -13.24 -3.09 -14.85
N ALA A 39 -13.19 -4.30 -14.29
CA ALA A 39 -13.52 -5.52 -15.02
C ALA A 39 -15.00 -5.57 -15.45
N GLY A 40 -15.90 -5.11 -14.58
CA GLY A 40 -17.33 -4.99 -14.90
C GLY A 40 -17.59 -4.03 -16.06
N LEU A 41 -16.88 -2.89 -16.11
CA LEU A 41 -16.96 -1.94 -17.23
C LEU A 41 -16.42 -2.53 -18.54
N ALA A 42 -15.44 -3.43 -18.46
CA ALA A 42 -14.88 -4.13 -19.61
C ALA A 42 -15.71 -5.34 -20.07
N GLY A 43 -16.82 -5.65 -19.38
CA GLY A 43 -17.68 -6.79 -19.71
C GLY A 43 -17.10 -8.15 -19.30
N TYR A 44 -16.07 -8.18 -18.44
CA TYR A 44 -15.49 -9.40 -17.92
C TYR A 44 -16.09 -9.76 -16.56
N SER A 45 -16.23 -11.06 -16.30
CA SER A 45 -16.55 -11.61 -14.97
C SER A 45 -15.31 -12.34 -14.44
N PRO A 46 -14.31 -11.61 -13.91
CA PRO A 46 -13.08 -12.24 -13.41
C PRO A 46 -13.37 -13.06 -12.15
N SER A 47 -12.64 -14.17 -11.99
CA SER A 47 -12.62 -14.89 -10.71
C SER A 47 -12.00 -14.02 -9.62
N GLY A 48 -12.45 -14.20 -8.37
CA GLY A 48 -11.96 -13.42 -7.23
C GLY A 48 -10.44 -13.50 -7.06
N ASP A 49 -9.84 -14.64 -7.39
CA ASP A 49 -8.39 -14.86 -7.33
C ASP A 49 -7.63 -13.95 -8.29
N PHE A 50 -8.16 -13.73 -9.50
CA PHE A 50 -7.57 -12.83 -10.48
C PHE A 50 -7.67 -11.36 -10.05
N VAL A 51 -8.80 -10.97 -9.44
CA VAL A 51 -8.99 -9.61 -8.91
C VAL A 51 -8.01 -9.34 -7.78
N ALA A 52 -7.86 -10.29 -6.84
CA ALA A 52 -6.93 -10.17 -5.71
C ALA A 52 -5.47 -10.07 -6.18
N LEU A 53 -5.05 -10.96 -7.09
CA LEU A 53 -3.69 -10.93 -7.64
C LEU A 53 -3.40 -9.63 -8.39
N SER A 54 -4.31 -9.20 -9.26
CA SER A 54 -4.14 -7.95 -10.04
C SER A 54 -4.11 -6.73 -9.12
N ALA A 55 -4.95 -6.71 -8.09
CA ALA A 55 -4.96 -5.65 -7.09
C ALA A 55 -3.68 -5.62 -6.26
N ALA A 56 -3.09 -6.78 -5.93
CA ALA A 56 -1.82 -6.85 -5.19
C ALA A 56 -0.67 -6.24 -5.99
N ILE A 57 -0.61 -6.52 -7.29
CA ILE A 57 0.41 -5.96 -8.20
C ILE A 57 0.23 -4.44 -8.33
N LEU A 58 -1.01 -3.96 -8.53
CA LEU A 58 -1.31 -2.54 -8.63
C LEU A 58 -1.02 -1.79 -7.32
N ALA A 59 -1.40 -2.36 -6.18
CA ALA A 59 -1.13 -1.78 -4.86
C ALA A 59 0.39 -1.67 -4.61
N THR A 60 1.16 -2.69 -5.01
CA THR A 60 2.64 -2.64 -4.94
C THR A 60 3.18 -1.47 -5.77
N GLY A 61 2.70 -1.31 -7.00
CA GLY A 61 3.10 -0.19 -7.86
C GLY A 61 2.75 1.18 -7.28
N ALA A 62 1.54 1.33 -6.71
CA ALA A 62 1.09 2.56 -6.08
C ALA A 62 1.93 2.93 -4.84
N ILE A 63 2.27 1.95 -4.00
CA ILE A 63 3.09 2.15 -2.80
C ILE A 63 4.52 2.57 -3.18
N VAL A 64 5.12 1.93 -4.19
CA VAL A 64 6.47 2.27 -4.68
C VAL A 64 6.51 3.64 -5.36
N ALA A 65 5.49 3.97 -6.17
CA ALA A 65 5.39 5.30 -6.77
C ALA A 65 5.25 6.38 -5.70
N GLY A 66 4.44 6.15 -4.67
CA GLY A 66 4.28 7.07 -3.54
C GLY A 66 5.53 7.25 -2.66
N SER A 67 6.45 6.28 -2.64
CA SER A 67 7.72 6.40 -1.91
C SER A 67 8.84 7.08 -2.71
N THR A 68 8.62 7.34 -4.01
CA THR A 68 9.62 7.97 -4.86
C THR A 68 9.66 9.48 -4.60
N PRO A 69 10.81 10.06 -4.21
CA PRO A 69 10.94 11.50 -4.05
C PRO A 69 10.71 12.19 -5.39
N VAL A 70 9.79 13.16 -5.44
CA VAL A 70 9.66 14.05 -6.60
C VAL A 70 10.87 14.98 -6.60
N VAL A 71 11.89 14.62 -7.38
CA VAL A 71 12.97 15.55 -7.72
C VAL A 71 12.41 16.54 -8.72
N VAL A 72 12.16 17.76 -8.28
CA VAL A 72 11.98 18.89 -9.20
C VAL A 72 13.34 19.14 -9.81
N ALA A 73 13.51 18.76 -11.07
CA ALA A 73 14.68 19.15 -11.84
C ALA A 73 14.57 20.66 -12.08
N GLU A 74 15.48 21.42 -11.48
CA GLU A 74 15.69 22.84 -11.78
C GLU A 74 16.55 23.00 -13.05
#